data_AF-A0A1R0GJM8-F1
#
_entry.id   AF-A0A1R0GJM8-F1
#
_cell.length_a   1.000
_cell.length_b   1.000
_cell.length_c   1.000
_cell.angle_alpha   90.00
_cell.angle_beta   90.00
_cell.angle_gamma   90.00
#
_symmetry.space_group_name_H-M   'P 1'
#
loop_
_entity.id
_entity.type
_entity.pdbx_description
1 polymer ?
#
loop_
_entity_poly.entity_id
_entity_poly.type
_entity_poly.pdbx_seq_one_letter_code
_entity_poly.pdbx_strand_id
1 'polypeptide(L)'
;MGVAFGRFEPVDGYRLIQNECRTNHRDQSALGLSVQTETGQVIQCAGVSILDYSEALLPDLIEVNVLGISHPPYGELFPEQVARYARQLS
;
A
#
# COMPACT_ATOMS: atom_id res chain seq x y z
N MET A 1 2.44 1.61 14.69
CA MET A 1 1.81 1.87 13.37
C MET A 1 2.50 0.98 12.35
N GLY A 2 1.72 0.23 11.57
CA GLY A 2 2.25 -0.75 10.62
C GLY A 2 2.29 -0.23 9.18
N VAL A 3 3.18 -0.80 8.38
CA VAL A 3 3.26 -0.55 6.92
C VAL A 3 3.15 -1.90 6.21
N ALA A 4 2.37 -1.93 5.13
CA ALA A 4 2.34 -3.04 4.18
C ALA A 4 2.80 -2.55 2.82
N PHE A 5 3.62 -3.35 2.15
CA PHE A 5 4.09 -3.10 0.79
C PHE A 5 4.11 -4.40 -0.01
N GLY A 6 4.00 -4.28 -1.33
CA GLY A 6 3.99 -5.44 -2.22
C GLY A 6 4.04 -5.07 -3.69
N ARG A 7 4.12 -6.10 -4.54
CA ARG A 7 3.98 -5.94 -5.99
C ARG A 7 2.53 -5.57 -6.31
N PHE A 8 2.34 -4.57 -7.16
CA PHE A 8 1.04 -4.21 -7.68
C PHE A 8 0.81 -4.85 -9.05
N GLU A 9 -0.32 -5.53 -9.22
CA GLU A 9 -0.78 -6.07 -10.50
C GLU A 9 -1.91 -5.16 -11.02
N PRO A 10 -1.63 -4.23 -11.96
CA PRO A 10 -2.61 -3.25 -12.39
C PRO A 10 -3.73 -3.89 -13.21
N VAL A 11 -4.97 -3.56 -12.87
CA VAL A 11 -6.16 -3.81 -13.71
C VAL A 11 -6.49 -2.56 -14.55
N ASP A 12 -7.45 -2.67 -15.47
CA ASP A 12 -7.79 -1.59 -16.42
C ASP A 12 -8.04 -0.22 -15.77
N GLY A 13 -8.64 -0.21 -14.57
CA GLY A 13 -8.89 1.02 -13.81
C GLY A 13 -7.63 1.81 -13.45
N TYR A 14 -6.48 1.15 -13.33
CA TYR A 14 -5.21 1.81 -13.03
C TYR A 14 -4.79 2.80 -14.14
N ARG A 15 -5.11 2.52 -15.41
CA ARG A 15 -4.74 3.39 -16.54
C ARG A 15 -5.30 4.82 -16.41
N LEU A 16 -6.39 4.99 -15.66
CA LEU A 16 -7.01 6.30 -15.41
C LEU A 16 -6.18 7.19 -14.49
N ILE A 17 -5.40 6.59 -13.58
CA ILE A 17 -4.59 7.29 -12.58
C ILE A 17 -3.08 7.12 -12.81
N GLN A 18 -2.69 6.29 -13.78
CA GLN A 18 -1.31 5.89 -14.02
C GLN A 18 -0.35 7.08 -14.19
N ASN A 19 -0.76 8.14 -14.90
CA ASN A 19 0.11 9.30 -15.06
C ASN A 19 0.41 9.97 -13.72
N GLU A 20 -0.60 10.13 -12.86
CA GLU A 20 -0.42 10.69 -11.52
C GLU A 20 0.49 9.80 -10.67
N CYS A 21 0.31 8.48 -10.74
CA CYS A 21 1.13 7.52 -10.03
C CYS A 21 2.60 7.47 -10.50
N ARG A 22 2.90 7.94 -11.72
CA ARG A 22 4.27 8.07 -12.25
C ARG A 22 4.93 9.39 -11.92
N THR A 23 4.16 10.48 -11.93
CA THR A 23 4.72 11.84 -11.80
C THR A 23 4.66 12.39 -10.39
N ASN A 24 3.77 11.87 -9.54
CA ASN A 24 3.55 12.35 -8.18
C ASN A 24 3.72 11.25 -7.14
N HIS A 25 4.95 11.09 -6.67
CA HIS A 25 5.30 10.18 -5.57
C HIS A 25 5.26 10.84 -4.19
N ARG A 26 4.83 12.10 -4.09
CA ARG A 26 4.88 12.89 -2.84
C ARG A 26 3.54 12.93 -2.12
N ASP A 27 2.47 13.24 -2.84
CA ASP A 27 1.14 13.39 -2.25
C ASP A 27 0.06 12.95 -3.23
N GLN A 28 -0.50 11.77 -2.98
CA GLN A 28 -1.58 11.19 -3.79
C GLN A 28 -2.96 11.31 -3.13
N SER A 29 -3.13 12.21 -2.15
CA SER A 29 -4.39 12.37 -1.43
C SER A 29 -5.60 12.69 -2.34
N ALA A 30 -5.36 13.41 -3.44
CA ALA A 30 -6.38 13.74 -4.44
C ALA A 30 -6.96 12.51 -5.19
N LEU A 31 -6.23 11.38 -5.21
CA LEU A 31 -6.69 10.15 -5.85
C LEU A 31 -7.76 9.41 -5.03
N GLY A 32 -7.94 9.75 -3.75
CA GLY A 32 -8.95 9.12 -2.89
C GLY A 32 -8.79 7.60 -2.75
N LEU A 33 -7.55 7.10 -2.79
CA LEU A 33 -7.25 5.68 -2.74
C LEU A 33 -7.69 5.07 -1.40
N SER A 34 -8.24 3.86 -1.48
CA SER A 34 -8.55 3.02 -0.32
C SER A 34 -8.10 1.59 -0.61
N VAL A 35 -7.92 0.80 0.45
CA VAL A 35 -7.52 -0.60 0.34
C VAL A 35 -8.48 -1.48 1.12
N GLN A 36 -8.81 -2.63 0.55
CA GLN A 36 -9.76 -3.59 1.09
C GLN A 36 -9.15 -4.99 1.08
N THR A 37 -9.59 -5.84 2.00
CA THR A 37 -9.31 -7.28 1.97
C THR A 37 -10.05 -7.95 0.81
N GLU A 38 -9.72 -9.21 0.51
CA GLU A 38 -10.46 -10.03 -0.47
C GLU A 38 -11.95 -10.16 -0.14
N THR A 39 -12.33 -10.07 1.14
CA THR A 39 -13.72 -10.09 1.61
C THR A 39 -14.42 -8.73 1.52
N GLY A 40 -13.75 -7.70 0.98
CA GLY A 40 -14.30 -6.35 0.81
C GLY A 40 -14.22 -5.48 2.07
N GLN A 41 -13.51 -5.91 3.11
CA GLN A 41 -13.37 -5.10 4.33
C GLN A 41 -12.34 -3.99 4.10
N VAL A 42 -12.76 -2.73 4.28
CA VAL A 42 -11.87 -1.57 4.20
C VAL A 42 -10.84 -1.59 5.33
N ILE A 43 -9.57 -1.51 4.97
CA ILE A 43 -8.46 -1.41 5.91
C ILE A 43 -8.30 0.06 6.31
N GLN A 44 -8.55 0.35 7.58
CA GLN A 44 -8.34 1.68 8.14
C GLN A 44 -6.84 1.97 8.26
N CYS A 45 -6.37 2.95 7.50
CA CYS A 45 -4.98 3.35 7.37
C CYS A 45 -4.86 4.89 7.23
N ALA A 46 -3.67 5.42 7.45
CA ALA A 46 -3.38 6.84 7.31
C ALA A 46 -3.24 7.28 5.85
N GLY A 47 -2.87 6.35 4.95
CA GLY A 47 -2.76 6.64 3.53
C GLY A 47 -2.44 5.42 2.69
N VAL A 48 -2.76 5.52 1.41
CA VAL A 48 -2.42 4.55 0.36
C VAL A 48 -1.74 5.30 -0.77
N SER A 49 -0.68 4.75 -1.33
CA SER A 49 0.00 5.32 -2.50
C SER A 49 0.48 4.23 -3.46
N ILE A 50 0.48 4.54 -4.75
CA ILE A 50 1.02 3.69 -5.81
C ILE A 50 2.18 4.44 -6.48
N LEU A 51 3.39 3.87 -6.44
CA LEU A 51 4.59 4.44 -7.03
C LEU A 51 4.93 3.65 -8.30
N ASP A 52 4.76 4.26 -9.47
CA ASP A 52 4.98 3.61 -10.76
C ASP A 52 6.26 4.11 -11.40
N TYR A 53 7.28 3.25 -11.38
CA TYR A 53 8.59 3.54 -11.94
C TYR A 53 8.78 3.01 -13.37
N SER A 54 7.71 2.56 -14.03
CA SER A 54 7.80 1.88 -15.34
C SER A 54 8.37 2.76 -16.47
N GLU A 55 8.41 4.08 -16.29
CA GLU A 55 9.08 5.00 -17.23
C GLU A 55 10.58 5.17 -16.96
N ALA A 56 11.03 4.96 -15.72
CA ALA A 56 12.39 5.26 -15.27
C ALA A 56 13.28 4.01 -15.14
N LEU A 57 12.69 2.87 -14.82
CA LEU A 57 13.32 1.57 -14.65
C LEU A 57 12.51 0.55 -15.46
N LEU A 58 13.14 -0.55 -15.89
CA LEU A 58 12.57 -1.66 -16.67
C LEU A 58 11.05 -1.87 -16.44
N PRO A 59 10.29 -2.30 -17.47
CA PRO A 59 8.84 -2.40 -17.38
C PRO A 59 8.39 -3.20 -16.14
N ASP A 60 7.36 -2.68 -15.46
CA ASP A 60 6.61 -3.29 -14.35
C ASP A 60 7.15 -3.12 -12.91
N LEU A 61 7.97 -2.10 -12.64
CA LEU A 61 8.30 -1.72 -11.27
C LEU A 61 7.22 -0.79 -10.68
N ILE A 62 6.11 -1.39 -10.22
CA ILE A 62 5.04 -0.67 -9.51
C ILE A 62 4.94 -1.16 -8.07
N GLU A 63 5.06 -0.22 -7.14
CA GLU A 63 4.98 -0.47 -5.69
C GLU A 63 3.69 0.12 -5.13
N VAL A 64 3.04 -0.62 -4.23
CA VAL A 64 1.94 -0.11 -3.42
C VAL A 64 2.37 -0.01 -1.96
N ASN A 65 2.02 1.10 -1.32
CA ASN A 65 2.26 1.33 0.09
C ASN A 65 0.94 1.61 0.81
N VAL A 66 0.73 0.93 1.94
CA VAL A 66 -0.36 1.19 2.88
C VAL A 66 0.25 1.62 4.21
N LEU A 67 0.09 2.90 4.54
CA LEU A 67 0.75 3.55 5.66
C LEU A 67 -0.18 3.64 6.87
N GLY A 68 0.34 3.32 8.06
CA GLY A 68 -0.36 3.57 9.30
C GLY A 68 -1.59 2.68 9.48
N ILE A 69 -1.50 1.40 9.11
CA ILE A 69 -2.59 0.44 9.35
C ILE A 69 -2.86 0.39 10.85
N SER A 70 -4.12 0.64 11.20
CA SER A 70 -4.60 0.65 12.58
C SER A 70 -4.62 -0.77 13.20
N HIS A 71 -4.57 -0.81 14.52
CA HIS A 71 -4.87 -2.02 15.29
C HIS A 71 -6.39 -2.09 15.53
N PRO A 72 -7.07 -3.24 15.46
CA PRO A 72 -6.58 -4.63 15.26
C PRO A 72 -6.07 -5.08 13.88
N PRO A 73 -6.55 -4.55 12.72
CA PRO A 73 -6.30 -5.14 11.40
C PRO A 73 -4.84 -5.43 11.09
N TYR A 74 -3.91 -4.56 11.52
CA TYR A 74 -2.49 -4.79 11.30
C TYR A 74 -1.98 -6.09 11.95
N GLY A 75 -2.43 -6.43 13.16
CA GLY A 75 -2.00 -7.64 13.85
C GLY A 75 -2.62 -8.93 13.29
N GLU A 76 -3.82 -8.83 12.72
CA GLU A 76 -4.48 -9.94 12.03
C GLU A 76 -3.86 -10.20 10.66
N LEU A 77 -3.51 -9.14 9.92
CA LEU A 77 -2.90 -9.22 8.59
C LEU A 77 -1.41 -9.60 8.64
N PHE A 78 -0.69 -9.17 9.68
CA PHE A 78 0.77 -9.37 9.79
C PHE A 78 1.18 -9.97 11.15
N PRO A 79 0.63 -11.14 11.53
CA PRO A 79 0.84 -11.73 12.86
C PRO A 79 2.32 -12.02 13.13
N GLU A 80 3.09 -12.44 12.12
CA GLU A 80 4.52 -12.71 12.24
C GLU A 80 5.34 -11.44 12.54
N GLN A 81 4.97 -10.30 11.94
CA GLN A 81 5.64 -9.02 12.17
C GLN A 81 5.40 -8.55 13.60
N VAL A 82 4.16 -8.66 14.09
CA VAL A 82 3.80 -8.35 15.48
C VAL A 82 4.57 -9.25 16.46
N ALA A 83 4.62 -10.57 16.20
CA ALA A 83 5.36 -11.51 17.03
C ALA A 83 6.88 -11.25 17.03
N ARG A 84 7.44 -10.73 15.94
CA ARG A 84 8.85 -10.31 15.88
C ARG A 84 9.11 -9.07 16.73
N TYR A 85 8.25 -8.05 16.64
CA TYR A 85 8.39 -6.83 17.44
C TYR A 85 8.25 -7.11 18.94
N ALA A 86 7.29 -7.95 19.34
CA ALA A 86 7.10 -8.32 20.74
C ALA A 86 8.37 -8.96 21.35
N ARG A 87 9.08 -9.78 20.58
CA ARG A 87 10.35 -10.42 21.00
C ARG A 87 11.55 -9.48 21.05
N GLN A 88 11.51 -8.35 20.35
CA GLN A 88 12.58 -7.34 20.39
C GLN A 88 12.44 -6.38 21.57
N LEU A 89 11.26 -6.29 22.16
CA LEU A 89 10.94 -5.42 23.29
C LEU A 89 10.96 -6.16 24.65
N SER A 90 11.25 -7.47 24.64
CA SER A 90 11.43 -8.33 25.82
C SER A 90 12.91 -8.55 26.11
#